data_AF-A0A4R5E2N6-F1
#
_entry.id   AF-A0A4R5E2N6-F1
#
_cell.length_a   1.000
_cell.length_b   1.000
_cell.length_c   1.000
_cell.angle_alpha   90.00
_cell.angle_beta   90.00
_cell.angle_gamma   90.00
#
_symmetry.space_group_name_H-M   'P 1'
#
loop_
_entity.id
_entity.type
_entity.pdbx_description
1 polymer ?
#
loop_
_entity_poly.entity_id
_entity_poly.type
_entity_poly.pdbx_seq_one_letter_code
_entity_poly.pdbx_strand_id
1 'polypeptide(L)' 'MISQIELYIIEKVKEKRIELGLSQLALSQKLDMNDSFVSHVESSSKRAKYNVNHINALSKVLKCSPKDFLPEKPF' A
#
# COMPACT_ATOMS: atom_id res chain seq x y z
N MET A 1 -10.18 -10.47 -9.63
CA MET A 1 -11.02 -9.73 -8.67
C MET A 1 -10.14 -9.41 -7.47
N ILE A 2 -10.19 -8.18 -6.95
CA ILE A 2 -9.46 -7.80 -5.74
C ILE A 2 -10.25 -8.34 -4.55
N SER A 3 -9.61 -9.02 -3.61
CA SER A 3 -10.27 -9.49 -2.38
C SER A 3 -10.55 -8.34 -1.42
N GLN A 4 -11.47 -8.53 -0.48
CA GLN A 4 -11.81 -7.48 0.50
C GLN A 4 -10.61 -7.09 1.38
N ILE A 5 -9.79 -8.06 1.79
CA ILE A 5 -8.56 -7.80 2.56
C ILE A 5 -7.53 -7.00 1.75
N GLU A 6 -7.35 -7.32 0.46
CA GLU A 6 -6.44 -6.58 -0.41
C GLU A 6 -6.91 -5.13 -0.59
N LEU A 7 -8.21 -4.91 -0.79
CA LEU A 7 -8.78 -3.57 -0.90
C LEU A 7 -8.59 -2.77 0.39
N TYR A 8 -8.80 -3.40 1.54
CA TYR A 8 -8.56 -2.78 2.85
C TYR A 8 -7.10 -2.33 3.01
N ILE A 9 -6.15 -3.21 2.70
CA ILE A 9 -4.72 -2.88 2.76
C ILE A 9 -4.39 -1.71 1.83
N ILE A 10 -4.91 -1.73 0.59
CA ILE A 10 -4.68 -0.67 -0.40
C ILE A 10 -5.18 0.68 0.11
N GLU A 11 -6.40 0.75 0.65
CA GLU A 11 -6.96 1.99 1.19
C GLU A 11 -6.19 2.48 2.43
N LYS A 12 -5.78 1.59 3.34
CA LYS A 12 -4.96 1.98 4.51
C LYS A 12 -3.59 2.55 4.12
N VAL A 13 -2.95 1.97 3.11
CA VAL A 13 -1.68 2.49 2.57
C VAL A 13 -1.90 3.85 1.92
N LYS A 14 -2.96 4.01 1.13
CA LYS A 14 -3.32 5.25 0.43
C LYS A 14 -3.65 6.37 1.42
N GLU A 15 -4.41 6.09 2.48
CA GLU A 15 -4.71 7.02 3.57
C GLU A 15 -3.40 7.56 4.17
N LYS A 16 -2.51 6.68 4.65
CA LYS A 16 -1.22 7.09 5.23
C LYS A 16 -0.32 7.83 4.23
N ARG A 17 -0.33 7.41 2.96
CA ARG A 17 0.43 8.07 1.90
C ARG A 17 -0.02 9.53 1.74
N ILE A 18 -1.34 9.77 1.75
CA ILE A 18 -1.93 11.11 1.63
C ILE A 18 -1.67 11.93 2.89
N GLU A 19 -1.80 11.35 4.09
CA GLU A 19 -1.48 12.00 5.37
C GLU A 19 -0.04 12.52 5.42
N LEU A 20 0.90 11.78 4.82
CA LEU A 20 2.31 12.17 4.72
C LEU A 20 2.63 13.03 3.49
N GLY A 21 1.63 13.42 2.69
CA GLY A 21 1.81 14.26 1.50
C GLY A 21 2.63 13.60 0.39
N LEU A 22 2.71 12.27 0.35
CA LEU A 22 3.49 11.53 -0.63
C LEU A 22 2.68 11.31 -1.92
N SER A 23 3.28 11.59 -3.07
CA SER A 23 2.73 11.17 -4.36
C SER A 23 2.89 9.65 -4.53
N GLN A 24 2.12 9.05 -5.45
CA GLN A 24 2.27 7.64 -5.80
C GLN A 24 3.70 7.34 -6.31
N LEU A 25 4.24 8.22 -7.15
CA LEU A 25 5.62 8.17 -7.64
C LEU A 25 6.63 8.19 -6.48
N ALA A 26 6.49 9.14 -5.56
CA ALA A 26 7.40 9.27 -4.43
C ALA A 26 7.38 8.02 -3.53
N LEU A 27 6.19 7.40 -3.34
CA LEU A 27 6.10 6.15 -2.60
C LEU A 27 6.74 4.98 -3.37
N SER A 28 6.51 4.85 -4.68
CA SER A 28 7.18 3.84 -5.51
C SER A 28 8.70 3.92 -5.39
N GLN A 29 9.28 5.12 -5.50
CA GLN A 29 10.71 5.34 -5.40
C GLN A 29 11.26 5.05 -4.00
N LYS A 30 10.54 5.43 -2.94
CA LYS A 30 10.93 5.12 -1.56
C LYS A 30 10.86 3.62 -1.24
N LEU A 31 10.06 2.87 -1.97
CA LEU A 31 9.98 1.40 -1.89
C LEU A 31 11.02 0.69 -2.77
N ASP A 32 11.85 1.44 -3.50
CA ASP A 32 12.78 0.91 -4.51
C ASP A 32 12.08 0.08 -5.59
N MET A 33 10.86 0.51 -5.98
CA MET A 33 10.02 -0.13 -6.99
C MET A 33 9.94 0.73 -8.24
N ASN A 34 9.48 0.13 -9.34
CA ASN A 34 9.17 0.88 -10.56
C ASN A 34 8.21 2.04 -10.25
N ASP A 35 8.45 3.21 -10.86
CA ASP A 35 7.65 4.43 -10.68
C ASP A 35 6.12 4.21 -10.77
N SER A 36 5.68 3.30 -11.65
CA SER A 36 4.27 2.94 -11.87
C SER A 36 3.70 1.94 -10.85
N PHE A 37 4.49 1.43 -9.91
CA PHE A 37 4.09 0.36 -9.01
C PHE A 37 2.89 0.76 -8.13
N VAL A 38 2.99 1.86 -7.39
CA VAL A 38 1.91 2.30 -6.49
C VAL A 38 0.66 2.70 -7.27
N SER A 39 0.80 3.32 -8.44
CA SER A 39 -0.36 3.66 -9.29
C SER A 39 -1.07 2.41 -9.82
N HIS A 40 -0.32 1.35 -10.15
CA HIS A 40 -0.90 0.06 -10.49
C HIS A 40 -1.58 -0.63 -9.29
N VAL A 41 -1.05 -0.50 -8.07
CA VAL A 41 -1.66 -1.12 -6.89
C VAL A 41 -2.93 -0.37 -6.47
N GLU A 42 -2.90 0.96 -6.44
CA GLU A 42 -4.05 1.80 -6.07
C GLU A 42 -5.15 1.87 -7.15
N SER A 43 -4.86 1.39 -8.37
CA SER A 43 -5.89 1.27 -9.41
C SER A 43 -6.76 0.04 -9.18
N SER A 44 -8.06 0.25 -8.99
CA SER A 44 -9.06 -0.82 -8.86
C SER A 44 -9.15 -1.75 -10.07
N SER A 45 -8.64 -1.31 -11.23
CA SER A 45 -8.66 -2.06 -12.50
C SER A 45 -7.49 -3.03 -12.67
N LYS A 46 -6.46 -2.95 -11.82
CA LYS A 46 -5.18 -3.64 -12.02
C LYS A 46 -4.99 -4.80 -11.04
N ARG A 47 -4.21 -5.79 -11.48
CA ARG A 47 -3.90 -7.01 -10.73
C ARG A 47 -2.81 -6.83 -9.66
N ALA A 48 -2.06 -5.73 -9.67
CA ALA A 48 -0.97 -5.52 -8.71
C ALA A 48 -1.51 -5.39 -7.27
N LYS A 49 -0.79 -5.96 -6.30
CA LYS A 49 -1.16 -6.00 -4.87
C LYS A 49 0.08 -5.84 -3.99
N TYR A 50 -0.13 -5.37 -2.76
CA TYR A 50 0.91 -5.43 -1.73
C TYR A 50 1.00 -6.85 -1.17
N ASN A 51 2.21 -7.41 -1.12
CA ASN A 51 2.48 -8.66 -0.42
C ASN A 51 3.08 -8.33 0.95
N VAL A 52 3.37 -9.35 1.75
CA VAL A 52 3.92 -9.19 3.11
C VAL A 52 5.28 -8.46 3.13
N ASN A 53 6.10 -8.60 2.09
CA ASN A 53 7.37 -7.88 1.97
C ASN A 53 7.13 -6.40 1.71
N HIS A 54 6.17 -6.07 0.84
CA HIS A 54 5.75 -4.70 0.58
C HIS A 54 5.17 -4.06 1.85
N ILE A 55 4.34 -4.77 2.61
CA ILE A 55 3.80 -4.28 3.90
C ILE A 55 4.94 -3.90 4.84
N ASN A 56 5.95 -4.77 5.00
CA ASN A 56 7.11 -4.47 5.85
C ASN A 56 7.92 -3.25 5.35
N ALA A 57 8.12 -3.11 4.04
CA ALA A 57 8.79 -1.95 3.46
C ALA A 57 7.98 -0.66 3.64
N LEU A 58 6.66 -0.72 3.41
CA LEU A 58 5.72 0.37 3.63
C LEU A 58 5.75 0.84 5.08
N SER A 59 5.77 -0.07 6.05
CA SER A 59 5.87 0.27 7.47
C SER A 59 7.12 1.09 7.80
N LYS A 60 8.26 0.79 7.16
CA LYS A 60 9.49 1.58 7.32
C LYS A 60 9.36 2.96 6.68
N VAL A 61 8.83 3.03 5.46
CA VAL A 61 8.69 4.28 4.70
C VAL A 61 7.67 5.23 5.34
N LEU A 62 6.54 4.68 5.77
CA LEU A 62 5.39 5.40 6.32
C LEU A 62 5.46 5.52 7.86
N LYS A 63 6.55 5.04 8.47
CA LYS A 63 6.86 5.15 9.91
C LYS A 63 5.71 4.66 10.80
N CYS A 64 5.16 3.50 10.47
CA CYS A 64 4.02 2.92 11.15
C CYS A 64 4.19 1.40 11.36
N SER A 65 3.32 0.79 12.14
CA SER A 65 3.37 -0.67 12.34
C SER A 65 2.86 -1.41 11.10
N PRO A 66 3.39 -2.59 10.74
CA PRO A 66 2.77 -3.47 9.74
C PRO A 66 1.31 -3.82 10.05
N LYS A 67 0.96 -3.86 11.33
CA LYS A 67 -0.41 -4.12 11.78
C LYS A 67 -1.38 -3.01 11.36
N ASP A 68 -0.92 -1.78 11.18
CA ASP A 68 -1.76 -0.65 10.80
C ASP A 68 -2.36 -0.81 9.38
N PHE A 69 -1.84 -1.75 8.59
CA PHE A 69 -2.35 -2.10 7.27
C PHE A 69 -3.28 -3.31 7.27
N LEU A 70 -3.38 -4.05 8.38
CA LEU A 70 -4.13 -5.30 8.47
C LEU A 70 -5.44 -5.10 9.24
N PRO A 71 -6.52 -5.81 8.88
CA PRO A 71 -7.76 -5.74 9.62
C PRO A 71 -7.65 -6.52 10.94
N GLU A 72 -8.39 -6.07 11.95
CA GLU A 72 -8.49 -6.78 13.25
C GLU A 72 -9.29 -8.09 13.16
N LYS A 73 -10.16 -8.23 12.14
CA LYS A 73 -11.00 -9.40 11.89
C LYS A 73 -10.95 -9.79 10.42
N PRO A 74 -11.15 -11.08 10.08
CA PRO A 74 -11.29 -11.49 8.68
C PRO A 74 -12.53 -10.86 8.04
N PHE A 75 -12.50 -10.73 6.72
CA PHE A 75 -13.63 -10.31 5.89
C PHE A 75 -14.44 -11.52 5.42
#